data_AF-A0A2A6FU03-F1
#
_entry.id   AF-A0A2A6FU03-F1
#
_cell.length_a   1.000
_cell.length_b   1.000
_cell.length_c   1.000
_cell.angle_alpha   90.00
_cell.angle_beta   90.00
_cell.angle_gamma   90.00
#
_symmetry.space_group_name_H-M   'P 1'
#
loop_
_entity.id
_entity.type
_entity.pdbx_description
1 polymer ?
#
loop_
_entity_poly.entity_id
_entity_poly.type
_entity_poly.pdbx_seq_one_letter_code
_entity_poly.pdbx_strand_id
1 'polypeptide(L)'
;MSFVGSIGQNADRLLFGTVGAPWLVQLATTGDTCSLDADVQQRLRQGSGAESVRSRLDISANLANSSAPTDRPESVSVSLVGVDLSAESSLAANFGLPSKRLSADSIVLADKVARQLGVTEGQSIELVVGTRQLSYQIDKIVSPVTPDFLLDSWVIVD
;
A
#
# COMPACT_ATOMS: atom_id res chain seq x y z
N MET A 1 5.74 -3.00 -29.40
CA MET A 1 6.56 -3.05 -28.17
C MET A 1 6.28 -4.35 -27.46
N SER A 2 7.30 -5.18 -27.29
CA SER A 2 7.24 -6.48 -26.61
C SER A 2 7.43 -6.26 -25.10
N PHE A 3 6.41 -6.56 -24.30
CA PHE A 3 6.52 -6.61 -22.84
C PHE A 3 7.29 -7.87 -22.46
N VAL A 4 8.46 -7.70 -21.84
CA VAL A 4 9.13 -8.78 -21.11
C VAL A 4 8.71 -8.62 -19.64
N GLY A 5 7.60 -9.26 -19.29
CA GLY A 5 7.23 -9.43 -17.88
C GLY A 5 8.02 -10.60 -17.32
N SER A 6 8.90 -10.36 -16.35
CA SER A 6 9.47 -11.46 -15.58
C SER A 6 8.39 -12.01 -14.66
N ILE A 7 7.96 -13.26 -14.86
CA ILE A 7 7.17 -13.99 -13.87
C ILE A 7 8.14 -14.37 -12.74
N GLY A 8 8.38 -13.41 -11.85
CA GLY A 8 9.06 -13.68 -10.60
C GLY A 8 8.09 -14.42 -9.69
N GLN A 9 8.24 -15.74 -9.57
CA GLN A 9 7.81 -16.42 -8.35
C GLN A 9 8.71 -15.88 -7.24
N ASN A 10 8.29 -14.80 -6.58
CA ASN A 10 8.92 -14.35 -5.35
C ASN A 10 8.76 -15.50 -4.34
N ALA A 11 9.80 -16.32 -4.21
CA ALA A 11 9.83 -17.44 -3.27
C ALA A 11 9.64 -16.96 -1.81
N ASP A 12 9.96 -15.69 -1.52
CA ASP A 12 9.73 -15.05 -0.22
C ASP A 12 8.30 -14.50 -0.03
N ARG A 13 7.44 -14.61 -1.07
CA ARG A 13 5.99 -14.37 -1.01
C ARG A 13 5.17 -15.65 -1.21
N LEU A 14 5.77 -16.83 -1.04
CA LEU A 14 5.05 -18.10 -0.89
C LEU A 14 4.34 -18.15 0.47
N LEU A 15 3.31 -17.34 0.60
CA LEU A 15 2.35 -17.38 1.70
C LEU A 15 1.44 -18.59 1.45
N PHE A 16 1.76 -19.70 2.13
CA PHE A 16 0.88 -20.85 2.26
C PHE A 16 -0.44 -20.40 2.90
N GLY A 17 -1.48 -20.24 2.07
CA GLY A 17 -2.82 -19.85 2.54
C GLY A 17 -3.71 -19.15 1.50
N THR A 18 -3.15 -18.65 0.39
CA THR A 18 -3.99 -18.10 -0.69
C THR A 18 -4.33 -19.20 -1.70
N VAL A 19 -5.57 -19.69 -1.65
CA VAL A 19 -6.16 -20.38 -2.80
C VAL A 19 -6.24 -19.34 -3.92
N GLY A 20 -5.24 -19.34 -4.82
CA GLY A 20 -5.04 -18.32 -5.85
C GLY A 20 -3.89 -17.37 -5.52
N ALA A 21 -2.65 -17.81 -5.75
CA ALA A 21 -1.47 -16.97 -5.59
C ALA A 21 -1.58 -15.74 -6.53
N PRO A 22 -1.60 -14.50 -6.02
CA PRO A 22 -1.72 -13.32 -6.87
C PRO A 22 -0.47 -13.19 -7.75
N TRP A 23 -0.67 -13.02 -9.05
CA TRP A 23 0.43 -12.78 -9.98
C TRP A 23 0.80 -11.30 -9.91
N LEU A 24 2.05 -11.00 -9.54
CA LEU A 24 2.57 -9.65 -9.51
C LEU A 24 3.21 -9.32 -10.87
N VAL A 25 2.67 -8.34 -11.58
CA VAL A 25 3.33 -7.75 -12.75
C VAL A 25 4.08 -6.51 -12.27
N GLN A 26 5.41 -6.62 -12.16
CA GLN A 26 6.28 -5.52 -11.76
C GLN A 26 7.00 -4.95 -12.99
N LEU A 27 7.08 -3.62 -13.08
CA LEU A 27 7.83 -2.96 -14.14
C LEU A 27 9.34 -3.11 -13.90
N ALA A 28 10.09 -3.26 -15.00
CA ALA A 28 11.50 -3.59 -14.95
C ALA A 28 12.36 -2.41 -14.47
N THR A 29 11.95 -1.17 -14.72
CA THR A 29 12.69 0.04 -14.32
C THR A 29 11.81 1.06 -13.62
N THR A 30 12.43 1.96 -12.85
CA THR A 30 11.76 3.08 -12.16
C THR A 30 11.26 4.18 -13.11
N GLY A 31 11.71 4.18 -14.37
CA GLY A 31 11.27 5.10 -15.41
C GLY A 31 10.11 4.57 -16.25
N ASP A 32 9.79 3.28 -16.13
CA ASP A 32 8.64 2.69 -16.81
C ASP A 32 7.37 3.13 -16.07
N THR A 33 6.49 3.84 -16.77
CA THR A 33 5.12 4.06 -16.31
C THR A 33 4.21 3.07 -17.04
N CYS A 34 3.47 2.27 -16.28
CA CYS A 34 2.41 1.43 -16.83
C CYS A 34 1.09 2.14 -16.61
N SER A 35 0.51 2.69 -17.67
CA SER A 35 -0.88 3.11 -17.63
C SER A 35 -1.76 1.86 -17.61
N LEU A 36 -2.42 1.62 -16.49
CA LEU A 36 -3.37 0.51 -16.35
C LEU A 36 -4.78 0.96 -16.78
N ASP A 37 -4.97 1.17 -18.07
CA ASP A 37 -6.29 1.46 -18.64
C ASP A 37 -7.16 0.19 -18.79
N ALA A 38 -8.43 0.38 -19.13
CA ALA A 38 -9.41 -0.72 -19.22
C ALA A 38 -9.00 -1.80 -20.24
N ASP A 39 -8.38 -1.40 -21.36
CA ASP A 39 -7.96 -2.32 -22.42
C ASP A 39 -6.77 -3.18 -21.95
N VAL A 40 -5.80 -2.57 -21.26
CA VAL A 40 -4.67 -3.30 -20.65
C VAL A 40 -5.15 -4.26 -19.57
N GLN A 41 -6.07 -3.83 -18.70
CA GLN A 41 -6.66 -4.71 -17.67
C GLN A 41 -7.38 -5.90 -18.30
N GLN A 42 -8.18 -5.66 -19.33
CA GLN A 42 -8.91 -6.73 -20.02
C GLN A 42 -7.94 -7.72 -20.66
N ARG A 43 -6.89 -7.25 -21.32
CA ARG A 43 -5.85 -8.11 -21.91
C ARG A 43 -5.12 -8.94 -20.87
N LEU A 44 -4.76 -8.33 -19.73
CA LEU A 44 -4.12 -9.03 -18.62
C LEU A 44 -5.04 -10.12 -18.04
N ARG A 45 -6.34 -9.82 -17.81
CA ARG A 45 -7.32 -10.81 -17.35
C ARG A 45 -7.46 -11.98 -18.32
N GLN A 46 -7.63 -11.70 -19.61
CA GLN A 46 -7.76 -12.73 -20.64
C GLN A 46 -6.49 -13.57 -20.80
N GLY A 47 -5.30 -12.96 -20.74
CA GLY A 47 -4.03 -13.64 -20.92
C GLY A 47 -3.59 -14.48 -19.71
N SER A 48 -3.99 -14.09 -18.50
CA SER A 48 -3.64 -14.79 -17.25
C SER A 48 -4.70 -15.77 -16.77
N GLY A 49 -5.96 -15.61 -17.20
CA GLY A 49 -7.11 -16.32 -16.62
C GLY A 49 -7.53 -15.77 -15.24
N ALA A 50 -7.00 -14.62 -14.82
CA ALA A 50 -7.30 -14.03 -13.52
C ALA A 50 -8.74 -13.50 -13.45
N GLU A 51 -9.40 -13.73 -12.30
CA GLU A 51 -10.74 -13.22 -12.03
C GLU A 51 -10.79 -11.69 -12.02
N SER A 52 -9.73 -11.04 -11.54
CA SER A 52 -9.60 -9.58 -11.53
C SER A 52 -8.14 -9.13 -11.69
N VAL A 53 -7.96 -7.88 -12.13
CA VAL A 53 -6.66 -7.19 -12.24
C VAL A 53 -6.81 -5.84 -11.56
N ARG A 54 -5.83 -5.46 -10.73
CA ARG A 54 -5.87 -4.24 -9.91
C ARG A 54 -4.51 -3.57 -9.90
N SER A 55 -4.50 -2.24 -9.88
CA SER A 55 -3.29 -1.46 -9.64
C SER A 55 -2.97 -1.44 -8.17
N ARG A 56 -1.70 -1.62 -7.84
CA ARG A 56 -1.19 -1.43 -6.49
C ARG A 56 0.19 -0.80 -6.55
N LEU A 57 0.37 0.26 -5.76
CA LEU A 57 1.68 0.83 -5.48
C LEU A 57 2.21 0.20 -4.19
N ASP A 58 3.47 -0.20 -4.17
CA ASP A 58 4.17 -0.73 -2.99
C ASP A 58 5.58 -0.14 -3.00
N ILE A 59 5.86 0.78 -2.09
CA ILE A 59 7.15 1.46 -2.00
C ILE A 59 7.60 1.61 -0.54
N SER A 60 8.91 1.64 -0.30
CA SER A 60 9.46 2.05 0.99
C SER A 60 9.48 3.57 1.10
N ALA A 61 8.97 4.09 2.20
CA ALA A 61 8.91 5.52 2.49
C ALA A 61 9.29 5.79 3.95
N ASN A 62 9.51 7.05 4.30
CA ASN A 62 9.60 7.46 5.70
C ASN A 62 8.39 8.31 6.05
N LEU A 63 7.80 8.06 7.22
CA LEU A 63 6.87 8.98 7.84
C LEU A 63 7.59 9.79 8.91
N ALA A 64 7.40 11.10 8.90
CA ALA A 64 7.96 12.02 9.87
C ALA A 64 6.84 12.77 10.59
N ASN A 65 7.04 12.98 11.89
CA ASN A 65 6.20 13.84 12.71
C ASN A 65 7.08 14.96 13.28
N SER A 66 7.09 16.09 12.59
CA SER A 66 7.85 17.29 12.98
C SER A 66 7.38 17.92 14.30
N SER A 67 6.20 17.54 14.78
CA SER A 67 5.64 17.96 16.07
C SER A 67 5.81 16.91 17.17
N ALA A 68 6.59 15.84 16.93
CA ALA A 68 6.80 14.78 17.91
C ALA A 68 7.51 15.33 19.17
N PRO A 69 7.14 14.85 20.38
CA PRO A 69 7.90 15.16 21.58
C PRO A 69 9.30 14.52 21.51
N THR A 70 10.26 15.09 22.23
CA THR A 70 11.70 14.74 22.13
C THR A 70 12.04 13.32 22.59
N ASP A 71 11.10 12.60 23.20
CA ASP A 71 11.22 11.20 23.61
C ASP A 71 10.83 10.20 22.49
N ARG A 72 10.41 10.69 21.33
CA ARG A 72 9.96 9.88 20.20
C ARG A 72 10.91 10.00 19.00
N PRO A 73 10.99 8.95 18.15
CA PRO A 73 11.69 9.07 16.88
C PRO A 73 11.04 10.14 16.01
N GLU A 74 11.87 10.98 15.39
CA GLU A 74 11.42 12.03 14.45
C GLU A 74 10.81 11.42 13.17
N SER A 75 11.28 10.23 12.78
CA SER A 75 10.77 9.50 11.61
C SER A 75 10.83 7.99 11.77
N VAL A 76 9.99 7.28 11.00
CA VAL A 76 9.92 5.82 10.93
C VAL A 76 9.84 5.39 9.46
N SER A 77 10.62 4.37 9.10
CA SER A 77 10.52 3.73 7.78
C SER A 77 9.31 2.80 7.71
N VAL A 78 8.55 2.95 6.63
CA VAL A 78 7.29 2.24 6.39
C VAL A 78 7.24 1.66 4.98
N SER A 79 6.39 0.66 4.78
CA SER A 79 5.94 0.26 3.45
C SER A 79 4.65 1.00 3.14
N LEU A 80 4.70 1.92 2.19
CA LEU A 80 3.55 2.63 1.68
C LEU A 80 2.86 1.80 0.61
N VAL A 81 1.57 1.58 0.79
CA VAL A 81 0.70 0.84 -0.12
C VAL A 81 -0.35 1.79 -0.70
N GLY A 82 -0.23 2.10 -1.98
CA GLY A 82 -1.26 2.85 -2.72
C GLY A 82 -2.27 1.88 -3.34
N VAL A 83 -3.55 1.98 -2.98
CA VAL A 83 -4.59 1.04 -3.43
C VAL A 83 -5.98 1.66 -3.44
N ASP A 84 -6.75 1.36 -4.48
CA ASP A 84 -8.18 1.68 -4.53
C ASP A 84 -8.98 0.66 -3.70
N LEU A 85 -9.29 1.01 -2.45
CA LEU A 85 -10.08 0.17 -1.55
C LEU A 85 -11.51 -0.12 -2.03
N SER A 86 -12.05 0.66 -2.99
CA SER A 86 -13.34 0.32 -3.61
C SER A 86 -13.23 -0.89 -4.54
N ALA A 87 -12.04 -1.12 -5.11
CA ALA A 87 -11.72 -2.32 -5.85
C ALA A 87 -11.30 -3.48 -4.94
N GLU A 88 -10.81 -3.21 -3.71
CA GLU A 88 -10.28 -4.21 -2.77
C GLU A 88 -11.11 -4.44 -1.49
N SER A 89 -12.34 -4.95 -1.65
CA SER A 89 -13.25 -5.18 -0.52
C SER A 89 -12.71 -6.10 0.59
N SER A 90 -12.00 -7.18 0.24
CA SER A 90 -11.37 -8.08 1.22
C SER A 90 -10.26 -7.40 2.01
N LEU A 91 -9.47 -6.55 1.36
CA LEU A 91 -8.41 -5.78 2.01
C LEU A 91 -9.03 -4.75 2.97
N ALA A 92 -10.03 -3.99 2.50
CA ALA A 92 -10.77 -3.04 3.31
C ALA A 92 -11.37 -3.72 4.56
N ALA A 93 -11.98 -4.90 4.39
CA ALA A 93 -12.54 -5.68 5.50
C ALA A 93 -11.47 -6.12 6.52
N ASN A 94 -10.27 -6.55 6.07
CA ASN A 94 -9.18 -6.96 6.96
C ASN A 94 -8.70 -5.81 7.87
N PHE A 95 -8.74 -4.58 7.35
CA PHE A 95 -8.39 -3.37 8.10
C PHE A 95 -9.57 -2.72 8.83
N GLY A 96 -10.79 -3.29 8.75
CA GLY A 96 -11.99 -2.68 9.33
C GLY A 96 -12.34 -1.32 8.69
N LEU A 97 -11.98 -1.15 7.42
CA LEU A 97 -12.23 0.04 6.62
C LEU A 97 -13.44 -0.17 5.69
N PRO A 98 -14.21 0.89 5.37
CA PRO A 98 -15.20 0.81 4.32
C PRO A 98 -14.53 0.55 2.96
N SER A 99 -15.16 -0.25 2.09
CA SER A 99 -14.70 -0.47 0.71
C SER A 99 -14.99 0.74 -0.17
N LYS A 100 -14.32 1.85 0.11
CA LYS A 100 -14.45 3.15 -0.57
C LYS A 100 -13.06 3.76 -0.71
N ARG A 101 -12.88 4.62 -1.72
CA ARG A 101 -11.66 5.41 -1.86
C ARG A 101 -11.40 6.27 -0.63
N LEU A 102 -10.12 6.36 -0.25
CA LEU A 102 -9.67 7.35 0.71
C LEU A 102 -9.70 8.74 0.05
N SER A 103 -9.78 9.80 0.85
CA SER A 103 -9.53 11.15 0.32
C SER A 103 -8.08 11.26 -0.19
N ALA A 104 -7.87 12.10 -1.21
CA ALA A 104 -6.56 12.27 -1.86
C ALA A 104 -5.43 12.67 -0.88
N ASP A 105 -5.77 13.39 0.18
CA ASP A 105 -4.83 13.86 1.20
C ASP A 105 -4.92 13.04 2.51
N SER A 106 -5.52 11.85 2.46
CA SER A 106 -5.72 10.99 3.62
C SER A 106 -4.81 9.78 3.63
N ILE A 107 -4.42 9.39 4.84
CA ILE A 107 -3.55 8.24 5.08
C ILE A 107 -4.11 7.39 6.23
N VAL A 108 -4.04 6.08 6.07
CA VAL A 108 -4.37 5.12 7.13
C VAL A 108 -3.08 4.50 7.67
N LEU A 109 -2.92 4.54 8.99
CA LEU A 109 -1.73 4.04 9.67
C LEU A 109 -2.02 2.74 10.42
N ALA A 110 -1.06 1.82 10.43
CA ALA A 110 -1.05 0.76 11.43
C ALA A 110 -0.83 1.34 12.85
N ASP A 111 -1.51 0.80 13.85
CA ASP A 111 -1.41 1.22 15.26
C ASP A 111 0.05 1.27 15.76
N LYS A 112 0.88 0.30 15.35
CA LYS A 112 2.30 0.27 15.72
C LYS A 112 3.06 1.50 15.20
N VAL A 113 2.84 1.90 13.95
CA VAL A 113 3.46 3.08 13.33
C VAL A 113 2.99 4.35 14.04
N ALA A 114 1.68 4.46 14.28
CA ALA A 114 1.10 5.61 14.98
C ALA A 114 1.68 5.76 16.40
N ARG A 115 1.82 4.66 17.14
CA ARG A 115 2.43 4.66 18.49
C ARG A 115 3.91 5.01 18.49
N GLN A 116 4.66 4.59 17.48
CA GLN A 116 6.08 4.93 17.35
C GLN A 116 6.26 6.44 17.12
N LEU A 117 5.44 7.02 16.24
CA LEU A 117 5.50 8.45 15.90
C LEU A 117 4.72 9.35 16.87
N GLY A 118 3.98 8.76 17.81
CA GLY A 118 3.17 9.50 18.78
C GLY A 118 2.03 10.29 18.15
N VAL A 119 1.45 9.78 17.06
CA VAL A 119 0.39 10.46 16.31
C VAL A 119 -0.99 9.83 16.55
N THR A 120 -2.04 10.61 16.34
CA THR A 120 -3.45 10.19 16.46
C THR A 120 -4.25 10.54 15.21
N GLU A 121 -5.44 9.96 15.08
CA GLU A 121 -6.40 10.31 14.03
C GLU A 121 -6.68 11.83 14.01
N GLY A 122 -6.84 12.39 12.81
CA GLY A 122 -7.04 13.82 12.57
C GLY A 122 -5.78 14.69 12.60
N GLN A 123 -4.62 14.13 12.95
CA GLN A 123 -3.34 14.86 12.88
C GLN A 123 -2.73 14.76 11.48
N SER A 124 -1.90 15.75 11.14
CA SER A 124 -1.10 15.71 9.93
C SER A 124 0.22 14.97 10.14
N ILE A 125 0.68 14.32 9.09
CA ILE A 125 1.95 13.61 9.06
C ILE A 125 2.65 13.82 7.72
N GLU A 126 3.97 13.84 7.73
CA GLU A 126 4.76 14.03 6.53
C GLU A 126 5.25 12.70 5.98
N LEU A 127 4.95 12.44 4.71
CA LEU A 127 5.46 11.31 3.94
C LEU A 127 6.66 11.77 3.10
N VAL A 128 7.81 11.14 3.31
CA VAL A 128 9.04 11.38 2.58
C VAL A 128 9.35 10.19 1.68
N VAL A 129 9.38 10.43 0.37
CA VAL A 129 9.71 9.45 -0.67
C VAL A 129 10.80 10.04 -1.57
N GLY A 130 12.03 9.54 -1.44
CA GLY A 130 13.18 10.10 -2.16
C GLY A 130 13.37 11.59 -1.81
N THR A 131 13.30 12.47 -2.81
CA THR A 131 13.40 13.92 -2.62
C THR A 131 12.05 14.62 -2.45
N ARG A 132 10.94 13.86 -2.44
CA ARG A 132 9.59 14.42 -2.30
C ARG A 132 9.12 14.33 -0.86
N GLN A 133 8.45 15.38 -0.42
CA GLN A 133 7.79 15.46 0.87
C GLN A 133 6.33 15.84 0.63
N LEU A 134 5.43 15.02 1.14
CA LEU A 134 3.98 15.14 0.99
C LEU A 134 3.36 15.20 2.38
N SER A 135 2.29 15.98 2.55
CA SER A 135 1.58 16.06 3.83
C SER A 135 0.24 15.34 3.69
N TYR A 136 -0.07 14.49 4.66
CA TYR A 136 -1.32 13.73 4.74
C TYR A 136 -2.00 13.95 6.08
N GLN A 137 -3.33 13.91 6.08
CA GLN A 137 -4.14 13.80 7.29
C GLN A 137 -4.36 12.33 7.64
N ILE A 138 -4.09 11.98 8.89
CA ILE A 138 -4.34 10.63 9.40
C ILE A 138 -5.85 10.45 9.52
N ASP A 139 -6.44 9.73 8.57
CA ASP A 139 -7.87 9.46 8.56
C ASP A 139 -8.22 8.42 9.63
N LYS A 140 -7.43 7.35 9.70
CA LYS A 140 -7.69 6.25 10.63
C LYS A 140 -6.43 5.55 11.08
N ILE A 141 -6.47 5.02 12.29
CA ILE A 141 -5.46 4.13 12.84
C ILE A 141 -6.07 2.74 13.02
N VAL A 142 -5.47 1.74 12.39
CA VAL A 142 -6.02 0.38 12.32
C VAL A 142 -5.09 -0.63 12.96
N SER A 143 -5.68 -1.63 13.62
CA SER A 143 -5.01 -2.85 14.03
C SER A 143 -5.59 -3.99 13.17
N PRO A 144 -4.83 -4.58 12.24
CA PRO A 144 -5.34 -5.63 11.37
C PRO A 144 -5.92 -6.79 12.18
N VAL A 145 -7.10 -7.29 11.81
CA VAL A 145 -7.81 -8.33 12.58
C VAL A 145 -7.23 -9.72 12.31
N THR A 146 -6.65 -9.93 11.14
CA THR A 146 -6.11 -11.23 10.71
C THR A 146 -4.58 -11.17 10.58
N PRO A 147 -3.82 -12.06 11.25
CA PRO A 147 -2.36 -12.04 11.21
C PRO A 147 -1.75 -12.51 9.87
N ASP A 148 -2.58 -12.95 8.91
CA ASP A 148 -2.14 -13.45 7.60
C ASP A 148 -1.40 -12.39 6.75
N PHE A 149 -1.44 -11.13 7.18
CA PHE A 149 -0.68 -10.01 6.60
C PHE A 149 -0.03 -9.17 7.70
N LEU A 150 0.71 -9.80 8.63
CA LEU A 150 1.59 -9.08 9.55
C LEU A 150 2.73 -8.44 8.76
N LEU A 151 2.52 -7.19 8.34
CA LEU A 151 3.61 -6.31 7.96
C LEU A 151 3.50 -5.07 8.85
N ASP A 152 4.22 -5.14 9.96
CA ASP A 152 4.25 -4.26 11.12
C ASP A 152 4.46 -2.76 10.84
N SER A 153 4.69 -2.37 9.59
CA SER A 153 5.14 -1.04 9.18
C SER A 153 4.39 -0.50 7.95
N TRP A 154 3.11 -0.88 7.78
CA TRP A 154 2.33 -0.49 6.60
C TRP A 154 1.53 0.79 6.76
N VAL A 155 1.34 1.45 5.62
CA VAL A 155 0.62 2.72 5.48
C VAL A 155 -0.19 2.68 4.18
N ILE A 156 -1.46 3.10 4.20
CA ILE A 156 -2.36 3.03 3.02
C ILE A 156 -2.73 4.43 2.53
N VAL A 157 -2.63 4.64 1.22
CA VAL A 157 -3.07 5.85 0.48
C VAL A 157 -3.85 5.46 -0.78
N ASP A 158 -4.61 6.38 -1.38
CA ASP A 158 -5.20 6.23 -2.72
C ASP A 158 -4.23 6.71 -3.81
#